data_AF-A0A4P7W2B7-F1
#
_entry.id   AF-A0A4P7W2B7-F1
#
_cell.length_a   1.000
_cell.length_b   1.000
_cell.length_c   1.000
_cell.angle_alpha   90.00
_cell.angle_beta   90.00
_cell.angle_gamma   90.00
#
_symmetry.space_group_name_H-M   'P 1'
#
loop_
_entity.id
_entity.type
_entity.pdbx_description
1 polymer ?
#
loop_
_entity_poly.entity_id
_entity_poly.type
_entity_poly.pdbx_seq_one_letter_code
_entity_poly.pdbx_strand_id
1 'polypeptide(L)'
;MLVTDPNIIYVGAAFPESEFGGGFGKEILYERNPIDIATSFPDSYIGEITRPTGSIGYKLFMKEVLRSQEYKNYLTSKARESMSFSCTEFYSYSDIEKAFATNSGLGSIFSAKVKSNSKKTNIKSRLLGQLISKNFSVTMDLPSSGFFKDRNNDYSSENPVFIRSISYGKIALLAIESEYSFEEVKKALEAGIKFKIFSAGGNYTSKDVEILQKSTITIYVISDNTEGDANQYFSSLDEIQNAFKVSYSQYAPGLPIICKGCYTKDHSVFNIYVPVPRDPGNTNGGRHSGGGTGRH
;
A
#
# COMPACT_ATOMS: atom_id res chain seq x y z
N MET A 1 -4.68 2.35 -2.92
CA MET A 1 -3.36 2.71 -3.48
C MET A 1 -2.41 3.03 -2.35
N LEU A 2 -1.12 2.78 -2.54
CA LEU A 2 -0.07 3.15 -1.57
C LEU A 2 0.06 4.67 -1.48
N VAL A 3 0.35 5.19 -0.28
CA VAL A 3 0.53 6.62 -0.01
C VAL A 3 2.03 6.91 0.16
N THR A 4 2.55 7.86 -0.60
CA THR A 4 3.98 8.23 -0.58
C THR A 4 4.24 9.55 0.15
N ASP A 5 3.28 10.46 0.17
CA ASP A 5 3.31 11.68 0.98
C ASP A 5 2.07 11.69 1.90
N PRO A 6 2.26 11.47 3.22
CA PRO A 6 1.15 11.42 4.16
C PRO A 6 0.57 12.81 4.49
N ASN A 7 1.23 13.91 4.15
CA ASN A 7 0.82 15.26 4.56
C ASN A 7 -0.26 15.87 3.66
N ILE A 8 -0.43 15.34 2.45
CA ILE A 8 -1.29 15.91 1.41
C ILE A 8 -2.66 15.22 1.29
N ILE A 9 -2.90 14.14 2.04
CA ILE A 9 -4.15 13.38 1.97
C ILE A 9 -4.92 13.34 3.28
N TYR A 10 -6.24 13.26 3.19
CA TYR A 10 -7.15 13.08 4.31
C TYR A 10 -8.49 12.50 3.82
N VAL A 11 -9.25 11.84 4.70
CA VAL A 11 -10.58 11.30 4.34
C VAL A 11 -11.52 12.47 4.03
N GLY A 12 -12.24 12.36 2.90
CA GLY A 12 -13.09 13.43 2.38
C GLY A 12 -12.36 14.47 1.53
N ALA A 13 -11.05 14.35 1.29
CA ALA A 13 -10.38 15.12 0.25
C ALA A 13 -10.84 14.63 -1.14
N ALA A 14 -11.05 15.55 -2.09
CA ALA A 14 -11.40 15.21 -3.47
C ALA A 14 -10.33 15.70 -4.44
N PHE A 15 -10.06 14.90 -5.47
CA PHE A 15 -9.07 15.22 -6.50
C PHE A 15 -9.66 14.92 -7.88
N PRO A 16 -9.13 15.56 -8.94
CA PRO A 16 -9.39 15.11 -10.30
C PRO A 16 -9.01 13.63 -10.46
N GLU A 17 -9.74 12.89 -11.30
CA GLU A 17 -9.45 11.48 -11.55
C GLU A 17 -7.98 11.25 -11.96
N SER A 18 -7.45 12.15 -12.79
CA SER A 18 -6.07 12.09 -13.30
C SER A 18 -4.99 12.25 -12.23
N GLU A 19 -5.32 12.86 -11.09
CA GLU A 19 -4.39 13.13 -9.99
C GLU A 19 -4.52 12.08 -8.86
N PHE A 20 -5.62 11.31 -8.86
CA PHE A 20 -5.92 10.36 -7.79
C PHE A 20 -4.97 9.15 -7.87
N GLY A 21 -4.03 9.08 -6.92
CA GLY A 21 -2.92 8.11 -6.95
C GLY A 21 -1.69 8.57 -7.72
N GLY A 22 -1.80 9.59 -8.59
CA GLY A 22 -0.66 10.12 -9.37
C GLY A 22 0.24 11.11 -8.61
N GLY A 23 -0.03 11.37 -7.34
CA GLY A 23 0.70 12.35 -6.53
C GLY A 23 -0.20 13.34 -5.77
N PHE A 24 -1.52 13.31 -6.00
CA PHE A 24 -2.49 14.16 -5.30
C PHE A 24 -2.18 15.67 -5.43
N GLY A 25 -1.75 16.11 -6.62
CA GLY A 25 -1.13 17.42 -6.81
C GLY A 25 -2.07 18.62 -6.67
N LYS A 26 -3.36 18.47 -6.98
CA LYS A 26 -4.36 19.55 -6.89
C LYS A 26 -5.66 19.06 -6.28
N GLU A 27 -5.92 19.44 -5.03
CA GLU A 27 -7.20 19.19 -4.37
C GLU A 27 -8.33 20.04 -5.00
N ILE A 28 -9.51 19.45 -5.15
CA ILE A 28 -10.75 20.14 -5.48
C ILE A 28 -11.35 20.70 -4.17
N LEU A 29 -11.36 22.03 -4.06
CA LEU A 29 -11.75 22.77 -2.86
C LEU A 29 -13.20 23.29 -2.89
N TYR A 30 -14.08 22.69 -3.71
CA TYR A 30 -15.51 22.99 -3.63
C TYR A 30 -16.05 22.63 -2.25
N GLU A 31 -17.06 23.39 -1.78
CA GLU A 31 -17.67 23.11 -0.48
C GLU A 31 -18.34 21.74 -0.49
N ARG A 32 -17.99 20.92 0.51
CA ARG A 32 -18.53 19.58 0.73
C ARG A 32 -19.67 19.61 1.73
N ASN A 33 -20.59 18.66 1.61
CA ASN A 33 -21.54 18.35 2.67
C ASN A 33 -20.79 17.79 3.90
N PRO A 34 -21.38 17.84 5.10
CA PRO A 34 -20.83 17.16 6.27
C PRO A 34 -20.60 15.67 5.99
N ILE A 35 -19.55 15.11 6.59
CA ILE A 35 -19.19 13.70 6.42
C ILE A 35 -19.18 12.98 7.77
N ASP A 36 -19.95 11.91 7.86
CA ASP A 36 -19.86 10.95 8.96
C ASP A 36 -18.62 10.09 8.76
N ILE A 37 -17.83 9.93 9.83
CA ILE A 37 -16.51 9.31 9.78
C ILE A 37 -16.28 8.42 10.98
N ALA A 38 -15.68 7.25 10.76
CA ALA A 38 -15.41 6.28 11.81
C ALA A 38 -14.06 5.58 11.63
N THR A 39 -13.47 5.17 12.75
CA THR A 39 -12.29 4.31 12.79
C THR A 39 -12.65 2.83 12.72
N SER A 40 -11.69 1.97 12.35
CA SER A 40 -11.93 0.53 12.19
C SER A 40 -11.60 -0.35 13.40
N PHE A 41 -11.19 0.22 14.54
CA PHE A 41 -10.94 -0.58 15.74
C PHE A 41 -12.27 -0.99 16.41
N PRO A 42 -12.31 -2.11 17.17
CA PRO A 42 -13.56 -2.77 17.55
C PRO A 42 -14.60 -1.87 18.24
N ASP A 43 -14.15 -1.05 19.17
CA ASP A 43 -14.94 0.01 19.79
C ASP A 43 -14.69 1.31 19.00
N SER A 44 -15.38 1.49 17.87
CA SER A 44 -15.01 2.54 16.90
C SER A 44 -15.21 3.95 17.45
N TYR A 45 -14.22 4.82 17.27
CA TYR A 45 -14.43 6.26 17.43
C TYR A 45 -15.18 6.79 16.21
N ILE A 46 -16.29 7.50 16.45
CA ILE A 46 -17.20 8.03 15.43
C ILE A 46 -17.26 9.54 15.59
N GLY A 47 -17.31 10.26 14.48
CA GLY A 47 -17.50 11.70 14.48
C GLY A 47 -18.11 12.19 13.17
N GLU A 48 -18.30 13.50 13.10
CA GLU A 48 -18.76 14.21 11.91
C GLU A 48 -17.79 15.34 11.60
N ILE A 49 -17.38 15.48 10.34
CA ILE A 49 -16.60 16.62 9.88
C ILE A 49 -17.54 17.57 9.12
N THR A 50 -17.88 18.68 9.76
CA THR A 50 -18.77 19.71 9.20
C THR A 50 -18.04 20.81 8.43
N ARG A 51 -16.70 20.86 8.53
CA ARG A 51 -15.89 21.86 7.83
C ARG A 51 -15.94 21.60 6.33
N PRO A 52 -16.40 22.55 5.49
CA PRO A 52 -16.74 22.27 4.10
C PRO A 52 -15.53 22.06 3.19
N THR A 53 -14.34 22.54 3.58
CA THR A 53 -13.13 22.50 2.75
C THR A 53 -11.86 22.31 3.60
N GLY A 54 -10.80 21.79 2.97
CA GLY A 54 -9.49 21.61 3.57
C GLY A 54 -9.40 20.53 4.67
N SER A 55 -8.17 20.29 5.13
CA SER A 55 -7.82 19.16 6.00
C SER A 55 -8.03 19.38 7.50
N ILE A 56 -8.35 20.60 7.95
CA ILE A 56 -8.36 20.94 9.38
C ILE A 56 -9.40 20.12 10.15
N GLY A 57 -10.60 19.92 9.59
CA GLY A 57 -11.65 19.12 10.26
C GLY A 57 -11.18 17.70 10.52
N TYR A 58 -10.59 17.05 9.51
CA TYR A 58 -10.00 15.73 9.65
C TYR A 58 -8.83 15.69 10.65
N LYS A 59 -7.95 16.69 10.65
CA LYS A 59 -6.83 16.77 11.61
C LYS A 59 -7.31 16.89 13.06
N LEU A 60 -8.39 17.63 13.30
CA LEU A 60 -9.01 17.71 14.62
C LEU A 60 -9.63 16.37 15.03
N PHE A 61 -10.40 15.74 14.14
CA PHE A 61 -10.93 14.38 14.35
C PHE A 61 -9.82 13.39 14.71
N MET A 62 -8.72 13.37 13.95
CA MET A 62 -7.57 12.49 14.23
C MET A 62 -6.92 12.79 15.58
N LYS A 63 -6.82 14.06 15.98
CA LYS A 63 -6.30 14.45 17.30
C LYS A 63 -7.18 13.94 18.44
N GLU A 64 -8.49 13.89 18.23
CA GLU A 64 -9.45 13.34 19.19
C GLU A 64 -9.36 11.82 19.26
N VAL A 65 -9.36 11.14 18.11
CA VAL A 65 -9.15 9.67 17.99
C VAL A 65 -7.92 9.23 18.79
N LEU A 66 -6.76 9.86 18.56
CA LEU A 66 -5.51 9.44 19.20
C LEU A 66 -5.49 9.66 20.72
N ARG A 67 -6.39 10.50 21.25
CA ARG A 67 -6.53 10.78 22.69
C ARG A 67 -7.68 10.03 23.34
N SER A 68 -8.53 9.40 22.54
CA SER A 68 -9.77 8.78 22.95
C SER A 68 -9.53 7.54 23.83
N GLN A 69 -10.53 7.17 24.63
CA GLN A 69 -10.42 5.97 25.47
C GLN A 69 -10.53 4.70 24.63
N GLU A 70 -11.32 4.75 23.57
CA GLU A 70 -11.51 3.72 22.56
C GLU A 70 -10.17 3.33 21.93
N TYR A 71 -9.36 4.30 21.50
CA TYR A 71 -8.03 4.02 20.94
C TYR A 71 -7.06 3.48 21.99
N LYS A 72 -7.07 4.01 23.22
CA LYS A 72 -6.24 3.50 24.32
C LYS A 72 -6.60 2.05 24.68
N ASN A 73 -7.90 1.73 24.73
CA ASN A 73 -8.38 0.38 24.95
C ASN A 73 -7.97 -0.55 23.80
N TYR A 74 -8.10 -0.08 22.56
CA TYR A 74 -7.66 -0.83 21.39
C TYR A 74 -6.18 -1.19 21.46
N LEU A 75 -5.29 -0.25 21.79
CA LEU A 75 -3.85 -0.50 21.94
C LEU A 75 -3.50 -1.54 23.02
N THR A 76 -4.33 -1.67 24.06
CA THR A 76 -4.11 -2.63 25.16
C THR A 76 -4.79 -3.97 24.96
N SER A 77 -5.77 -4.05 24.06
CA SER A 77 -6.64 -5.21 23.87
C SER A 77 -5.97 -6.48 23.31
N LYS A 78 -4.68 -6.43 22.94
CA LYS A 78 -3.97 -7.46 22.15
C LYS A 78 -4.69 -7.84 20.84
N ALA A 79 -5.73 -7.11 20.42
CA ALA A 79 -6.38 -7.28 19.13
C ALA A 79 -5.31 -7.03 18.06
N ARG A 80 -4.89 -8.12 17.42
CA ARG A 80 -3.63 -8.18 16.67
C ARG A 80 -3.58 -7.13 15.57
N GLU A 81 -2.38 -6.61 15.38
CA GLU A 81 -1.92 -5.95 14.16
C GLU A 81 -2.25 -6.84 12.96
N SER A 82 -2.99 -6.32 11.96
CA SER A 82 -3.16 -7.08 10.72
C SER A 82 -1.88 -6.90 9.91
N MET A 83 -1.01 -7.89 10.00
CA MET A 83 0.23 -7.93 9.23
C MET A 83 0.08 -8.89 8.06
N SER A 84 0.49 -8.45 6.88
CA SER A 84 0.40 -9.24 5.65
C SER A 84 1.70 -9.14 4.88
N PHE A 85 2.15 -10.28 4.36
CA PHE A 85 3.29 -10.36 3.45
C PHE A 85 2.79 -10.91 2.12
N SER A 86 3.19 -10.26 1.03
CA SER A 86 2.96 -10.73 -0.33
C SER A 86 4.25 -10.57 -1.13
N CYS A 87 4.47 -11.43 -2.12
CA CYS A 87 5.62 -11.31 -3.00
C CYS A 87 5.32 -11.90 -4.37
N THR A 88 6.11 -11.48 -5.35
CA THR A 88 6.11 -11.96 -6.73
C THR A 88 7.53 -12.00 -7.26
N GLU A 89 7.75 -12.71 -8.35
CA GLU A 89 9.02 -12.68 -9.07
C GLU A 89 9.04 -11.50 -10.06
N PHE A 90 10.20 -10.84 -10.22
CA PHE A 90 10.38 -9.79 -11.22
C PHE A 90 11.56 -10.13 -12.15
N TYR A 91 11.45 -9.84 -13.44
CA TYR A 91 12.48 -10.26 -14.41
C TYR A 91 13.35 -9.10 -14.87
N SER A 92 12.88 -7.87 -14.69
CA SER A 92 13.59 -6.64 -15.02
C SER A 92 13.31 -5.54 -13.98
N TYR A 93 14.19 -4.55 -13.89
CA TYR A 93 13.94 -3.37 -13.04
C TYR A 93 12.67 -2.60 -13.48
N SER A 94 12.30 -2.67 -14.76
CA SER A 94 11.04 -2.09 -15.26
C SER A 94 9.79 -2.77 -14.67
N ASP A 95 9.90 -4.03 -14.24
CA ASP A 95 8.77 -4.73 -13.62
C ASP A 95 8.50 -4.20 -12.20
N ILE A 96 9.54 -3.69 -11.52
CA ILE A 96 9.38 -2.96 -10.26
C ILE A 96 8.57 -1.68 -10.52
N GLU A 97 8.93 -0.89 -11.52
CA GLU A 97 8.20 0.34 -11.87
C GLU A 97 6.73 0.07 -12.20
N LYS A 98 6.45 -0.99 -12.97
CA LYS A 98 5.07 -1.41 -13.28
C LYS A 98 4.29 -1.84 -12.03
N ALA A 99 4.92 -2.55 -11.11
CA ALA A 99 4.29 -2.95 -9.84
C ALA A 99 3.87 -1.74 -8.99
N PHE A 100 4.51 -0.58 -9.20
CA PHE A 100 4.18 0.69 -8.56
C PHE A 100 3.63 1.72 -9.57
N ALA A 101 2.94 1.30 -10.63
CA ALA A 101 2.42 2.21 -11.65
C ALA A 101 1.52 3.33 -11.06
N THR A 102 0.78 3.02 -9.99
CA THR A 102 -0.05 3.99 -9.26
C THR A 102 0.75 4.88 -8.30
N ASN A 103 2.08 4.83 -8.33
CA ASN A 103 3.03 5.60 -7.52
C ASN A 103 4.37 5.64 -8.27
N SER A 104 4.34 6.11 -9.52
CA SER A 104 5.45 6.03 -10.47
C SER A 104 6.76 6.65 -9.95
N GLY A 105 6.67 7.73 -9.17
CA GLY A 105 7.83 8.35 -8.50
C GLY A 105 8.52 7.39 -7.53
N LEU A 106 7.76 6.75 -6.63
CA LEU A 106 8.30 5.72 -5.73
C LEU A 106 8.84 4.52 -6.51
N GLY A 107 8.09 4.04 -7.50
CA GLY A 107 8.52 2.93 -8.35
C GLY A 107 9.87 3.18 -9.01
N SER A 108 10.06 4.40 -9.55
CA SER A 108 11.30 4.82 -10.22
C SER A 108 12.48 4.89 -9.24
N ILE A 109 12.30 5.53 -8.07
CA ILE A 109 13.36 5.67 -7.07
C ILE A 109 13.73 4.29 -6.51
N PHE A 110 12.74 3.45 -6.22
CA PHE A 110 12.98 2.10 -5.69
C PHE A 110 13.70 1.23 -6.73
N SER A 111 13.21 1.19 -7.97
CA SER A 111 13.84 0.51 -9.12
C SER A 111 15.31 0.93 -9.29
N ALA A 112 15.57 2.24 -9.31
CA ALA A 112 16.92 2.79 -9.43
C ALA A 112 17.83 2.34 -8.27
N LYS A 113 17.31 2.33 -7.03
CA LYS A 113 18.07 1.86 -5.88
C LYS A 113 18.40 0.38 -5.98
N VAL A 114 17.43 -0.46 -6.34
CA VAL A 114 17.64 -1.91 -6.54
C VAL A 114 18.73 -2.14 -7.58
N LYS A 115 18.65 -1.46 -8.73
CA LYS A 115 19.66 -1.52 -9.78
C LYS A 115 21.05 -1.09 -9.28
N SER A 116 21.14 -0.01 -8.50
CA SER A 116 22.42 0.48 -7.95
C SER A 116 23.04 -0.48 -6.92
N ASN A 117 22.20 -1.21 -6.18
CA ASN A 117 22.64 -2.17 -5.18
C ASN A 117 22.99 -3.53 -5.77
N SER A 118 22.57 -3.80 -7.01
CA SER A 118 22.84 -5.06 -7.70
C SER A 118 24.34 -5.27 -7.86
N LYS A 119 24.85 -6.38 -7.32
CA LYS A 119 26.27 -6.74 -7.35
C LYS A 119 26.51 -8.14 -7.90
N LYS A 120 25.45 -8.88 -8.23
CA LYS A 120 25.52 -10.30 -8.60
C LYS A 120 25.44 -10.49 -10.10
N THR A 121 26.30 -11.36 -10.62
CA THR A 121 26.32 -11.76 -12.03
C THR A 121 25.49 -13.03 -12.31
N ASN A 122 25.35 -13.92 -11.31
CA ASN A 122 24.67 -15.22 -11.45
C ASN A 122 23.28 -15.25 -10.77
N ILE A 123 22.45 -14.26 -11.05
CA ILE A 123 21.12 -14.16 -10.40
C ILE A 123 20.19 -15.26 -10.95
N LYS A 124 19.77 -16.17 -10.07
CA LYS A 124 18.81 -17.25 -10.35
C LYS A 124 17.36 -16.83 -10.12
N SER A 125 17.11 -15.95 -9.14
CA SER A 125 15.78 -15.42 -8.86
C SER A 125 15.80 -14.00 -8.34
N ARG A 126 14.66 -13.32 -8.51
CA ARG A 126 14.45 -11.92 -8.15
C ARG A 126 13.08 -11.73 -7.53
N LEU A 127 13.03 -11.54 -6.21
CA LEU A 127 11.79 -11.42 -5.45
C LEU A 127 11.47 -9.95 -5.19
N LEU A 128 10.25 -9.52 -5.55
CA LEU A 128 9.66 -8.27 -5.11
C LEU A 128 8.60 -8.57 -4.05
N GLY A 129 8.78 -8.04 -2.85
CA GLY A 129 7.94 -8.30 -1.68
C GLY A 129 7.34 -7.02 -1.10
N GLN A 130 6.20 -7.18 -0.44
CA GLN A 130 5.52 -6.12 0.29
C GLN A 130 5.06 -6.67 1.63
N LEU A 131 5.52 -6.04 2.71
CA LEU A 131 5.16 -6.33 4.09
C LEU A 131 4.38 -5.14 4.64
N ILE A 132 3.11 -5.34 4.99
CA ILE A 132 2.24 -4.30 5.54
C ILE A 132 1.86 -4.69 6.96
N SER A 133 2.12 -3.81 7.93
CA SER A 133 1.47 -3.83 9.24
C SER A 133 0.44 -2.72 9.26
N LYS A 134 -0.84 -3.05 9.42
CA LYS A 134 -1.92 -2.06 9.51
C LYS A 134 -2.39 -1.98 10.96
N ASN A 135 -2.47 -0.74 11.46
CA ASN A 135 -3.03 -0.41 12.77
C ASN A 135 -4.56 -0.32 12.67
N PHE A 136 -5.07 0.80 12.18
CA PHE A 136 -6.49 1.02 11.94
C PHE A 136 -6.71 1.67 10.58
N SER A 137 -7.98 1.84 10.20
CA SER A 137 -8.38 2.67 9.08
C SER A 137 -9.41 3.68 9.54
N VAL A 138 -9.45 4.82 8.87
CA VAL A 138 -10.48 5.84 9.00
C VAL A 138 -11.29 5.83 7.72
N THR A 139 -12.61 5.79 7.83
CA THR A 139 -13.52 5.67 6.69
C THR A 139 -14.69 6.61 6.88
N MET A 140 -15.07 7.31 5.81
CA MET A 140 -16.34 8.04 5.78
C MET A 140 -17.45 7.21 5.17
N ASP A 141 -18.68 7.48 5.60
CA ASP A 141 -19.88 6.93 5.00
C ASP A 141 -20.12 7.52 3.60
N LEU A 142 -20.93 6.82 2.80
CA LEU A 142 -21.28 7.32 1.48
C LEU A 142 -22.26 8.50 1.64
N PRO A 143 -21.98 9.67 1.04
CA PRO A 143 -22.84 10.82 1.20
C PRO A 143 -24.19 10.57 0.52
N SER A 144 -25.29 10.73 1.25
CA SER A 144 -26.64 10.47 0.73
C SER A 144 -27.20 11.62 -0.13
N SER A 145 -26.75 12.86 0.13
CA SER A 145 -27.26 14.08 -0.51
C SER A 145 -26.35 14.64 -1.61
N GLY A 146 -25.38 13.87 -2.08
CA GLY A 146 -24.27 14.35 -2.93
C GLY A 146 -23.03 14.68 -2.10
N PHE A 147 -21.85 14.60 -2.71
CA PHE A 147 -20.59 14.83 -1.99
C PHE A 147 -20.32 16.33 -1.81
N PHE A 148 -20.46 17.10 -2.88
CA PHE A 148 -20.41 18.56 -2.82
C PHE A 148 -21.77 19.19 -2.47
N LYS A 149 -21.74 20.38 -1.86
CA LYS A 149 -22.97 21.14 -1.55
C LYS A 149 -23.71 21.54 -2.83
N ASP A 150 -22.98 22.02 -3.83
CA ASP A 150 -23.50 22.16 -5.18
C ASP A 150 -23.30 20.84 -5.92
N ARG A 151 -24.41 20.13 -6.10
CA ARG A 151 -24.46 18.81 -6.75
C ARG A 151 -23.93 18.82 -8.18
N ASN A 152 -23.93 19.96 -8.87
CA ASN A 152 -23.33 20.03 -10.21
C ASN A 152 -21.83 19.72 -10.19
N ASN A 153 -21.14 19.99 -9.09
CA ASN A 153 -19.72 19.70 -8.94
C ASN A 153 -19.42 18.20 -8.83
N ASP A 154 -20.39 17.37 -8.42
CA ASP A 154 -20.23 15.91 -8.42
C ASP A 154 -20.07 15.37 -9.85
N TYR A 155 -20.57 16.10 -10.85
CA TYR A 155 -20.54 15.75 -12.27
C TYR A 155 -19.56 16.60 -13.08
N SER A 156 -18.59 17.26 -12.43
CA SER A 156 -17.63 18.11 -13.13
C SER A 156 -16.83 17.30 -14.17
N SER A 157 -16.29 17.98 -15.18
CA SER A 157 -15.48 17.36 -16.24
C SER A 157 -14.16 16.75 -15.72
N GLU A 158 -13.75 17.10 -14.49
CA GLU A 158 -12.57 16.51 -13.83
C GLU A 158 -12.86 15.12 -13.22
N ASN A 159 -14.11 14.65 -13.31
CA ASN A 159 -14.63 13.39 -12.77
C ASN A 159 -14.14 13.11 -11.33
N PRO A 160 -14.54 13.95 -10.34
CA PRO A 160 -13.87 13.99 -9.05
C PRO A 160 -13.94 12.67 -8.29
N VAL A 161 -12.81 12.28 -7.69
CA VAL A 161 -12.67 11.11 -6.83
C VAL A 161 -12.34 11.59 -5.41
N PHE A 162 -13.15 11.18 -4.43
CA PHE A 162 -12.92 11.49 -3.03
C PHE A 162 -12.25 10.33 -2.29
N ILE A 163 -11.40 10.63 -1.31
CA ILE A 163 -10.78 9.65 -0.43
C ILE A 163 -11.84 9.16 0.57
N ARG A 164 -12.39 7.97 0.32
CA ARG A 164 -13.37 7.32 1.21
C ARG A 164 -12.71 6.74 2.46
N SER A 165 -11.49 6.21 2.33
CA SER A 165 -10.83 5.52 3.44
C SER A 165 -9.32 5.67 3.38
N ILE A 166 -8.68 5.81 4.55
CA ILE A 166 -7.23 5.77 4.73
C ILE A 166 -6.90 4.71 5.79
N SER A 167 -5.98 3.81 5.48
CA SER A 167 -5.36 2.89 6.43
C SER A 167 -4.06 3.45 6.95
N TYR A 168 -3.92 3.44 8.28
CA TYR A 168 -2.72 3.84 9.02
C TYR A 168 -1.91 2.61 9.41
N GLY A 169 -0.59 2.71 9.27
CA GLY A 169 0.30 1.61 9.59
C GLY A 169 1.73 1.82 9.11
N LYS A 170 2.39 0.72 8.78
CA LYS A 170 3.78 0.65 8.34
C LYS A 170 3.89 -0.27 7.14
N ILE A 171 4.82 0.03 6.24
CA ILE A 171 5.08 -0.79 5.06
C ILE A 171 6.57 -0.92 4.79
N ALA A 172 6.99 -2.12 4.40
CA ALA A 172 8.30 -2.39 3.81
C ALA A 172 8.12 -2.96 2.41
N LEU A 173 8.81 -2.36 1.44
CA LEU A 173 8.97 -2.88 0.09
C LEU A 173 10.33 -3.54 -0.01
N LEU A 174 10.39 -4.76 -0.50
CA LEU A 174 11.60 -5.57 -0.54
C LEU A 174 11.91 -5.96 -1.98
N ALA A 175 13.15 -5.83 -2.38
CA ALA A 175 13.67 -6.44 -3.60
C ALA A 175 14.88 -7.30 -3.22
N ILE A 176 14.86 -8.58 -3.61
CA ILE A 176 15.91 -9.53 -3.30
C ILE A 176 16.39 -10.18 -4.58
N GLU A 177 17.68 -10.05 -4.87
CA GLU A 177 18.35 -10.77 -5.97
C GLU A 177 19.21 -11.89 -5.38
N SER A 178 19.03 -13.12 -5.87
CA SER A 178 19.65 -14.30 -5.27
C SER A 178 20.14 -15.33 -6.29
N GLU A 179 21.13 -16.12 -5.87
CA GLU A 179 21.62 -17.30 -6.61
C GLU A 179 20.79 -18.56 -6.28
N TYR A 180 19.88 -18.46 -5.31
CA TYR A 180 18.92 -19.52 -4.96
C TYR A 180 17.64 -19.40 -5.78
N SER A 181 16.83 -20.45 -5.79
CA SER A 181 15.53 -20.43 -6.48
C SER A 181 14.54 -19.48 -5.80
N PHE A 182 13.55 -18.97 -6.55
CA PHE A 182 12.53 -18.07 -6.01
C PHE A 182 11.83 -18.65 -4.77
N GLU A 183 11.44 -19.93 -4.82
CA GLU A 183 10.78 -20.60 -3.70
C GLU A 183 11.68 -20.75 -2.46
N GLU A 184 12.99 -20.98 -2.64
CA GLU A 184 13.94 -21.01 -1.52
C GLU A 184 14.08 -19.62 -0.88
N VAL A 185 14.20 -18.57 -1.68
CA VAL A 185 14.30 -17.19 -1.19
C VAL A 185 13.02 -16.75 -0.50
N LYS A 186 11.86 -17.02 -1.10
CA LYS A 186 10.53 -16.73 -0.54
C LYS A 186 10.36 -17.40 0.83
N LYS A 187 10.65 -18.70 0.91
CA LYS A 187 10.54 -19.46 2.16
C LYS A 187 11.48 -18.92 3.24
N ALA A 188 12.74 -18.63 2.90
CA ALA A 188 13.71 -18.06 3.83
C ALA A 188 13.28 -16.68 4.34
N LEU A 189 12.75 -15.83 3.45
CA LEU A 189 12.23 -14.51 3.79
C LEU A 189 11.01 -14.60 4.72
N GLU A 190 10.03 -15.44 4.40
CA GLU A 190 8.85 -15.67 5.25
C GLU A 190 9.23 -16.19 6.64
N ALA A 191 10.19 -17.11 6.72
CA ALA A 191 10.73 -17.61 7.98
C ALA A 191 11.45 -16.49 8.77
N GLY A 192 12.26 -15.67 8.09
CA GLY A 192 12.96 -14.53 8.69
C GLY A 192 12.00 -13.48 9.25
N ILE A 193 10.94 -13.13 8.51
CA ILE A 193 9.88 -12.22 8.98
C ILE A 193 9.18 -12.82 10.20
N LYS A 194 8.74 -14.09 10.16
CA LYS A 194 8.11 -14.80 11.29
C LYS A 194 8.99 -14.77 12.54
N PHE A 195 10.27 -15.09 12.40
CA PHE A 195 11.19 -15.18 13.52
C PHE A 195 11.57 -13.82 14.08
N LYS A 196 12.06 -12.90 13.24
CA LYS A 196 12.63 -11.61 13.69
C LYS A 196 11.57 -10.57 14.03
N ILE A 197 10.45 -10.57 13.32
CA ILE A 197 9.43 -9.52 13.46
C ILE A 197 8.30 -9.97 14.38
N PHE A 198 7.74 -11.16 14.16
CA PHE A 198 6.62 -11.61 15.00
C PHE A 198 7.05 -12.19 16.35
N SER A 199 8.34 -12.48 16.55
CA SER A 199 8.83 -13.28 17.70
C SER A 199 8.02 -14.56 17.92
N ALA A 200 7.33 -15.02 16.87
CA ALA A 200 6.46 -16.17 16.88
C ALA A 200 7.37 -17.35 16.58
N GLY A 201 7.68 -18.14 17.61
CA GLY A 201 8.55 -19.30 17.51
C GLY A 201 8.32 -20.08 16.21
N GLY A 202 9.35 -20.11 15.37
CA GLY A 202 9.37 -20.77 14.07
C GLY A 202 10.80 -21.16 13.73
N ASN A 203 10.97 -22.20 12.89
CA ASN A 203 12.28 -22.66 12.46
C ASN A 203 12.88 -21.64 11.48
N TYR A 204 13.67 -20.70 11.98
CA TYR A 204 14.61 -19.92 11.19
C TYR A 204 15.93 -20.67 11.16
N THR A 205 16.13 -21.46 10.11
CA THR A 205 17.24 -22.42 10.04
C THR A 205 18.53 -21.74 9.61
N SER A 206 19.68 -22.39 9.85
CA SER A 206 20.97 -21.92 9.32
C SER A 206 20.97 -21.77 7.80
N LYS A 207 20.18 -22.61 7.08
CA LYS A 207 20.02 -22.50 5.63
C LYS A 207 19.23 -21.23 5.24
N ASP A 208 18.18 -20.89 5.98
CA ASP A 208 17.41 -19.65 5.72
C ASP A 208 18.28 -18.41 5.95
N VAL A 209 19.09 -18.42 7.02
CA VAL A 209 20.09 -17.38 7.30
C VAL A 209 21.09 -17.26 6.16
N GLU A 210 21.65 -18.38 5.70
CA GLU A 210 22.62 -18.41 4.61
C GLU A 210 22.04 -17.84 3.31
N ILE A 211 20.82 -18.26 2.92
CA ILE A 211 20.14 -17.79 1.71
C ILE A 211 20.02 -16.25 1.73
N LEU A 212 19.54 -15.70 2.85
CA LEU A 212 19.34 -14.25 2.97
C LEU A 212 20.67 -13.49 3.03
N GLN A 213 21.67 -13.98 3.77
CA GLN A 213 23.01 -13.38 3.83
C GLN A 213 23.74 -13.38 2.49
N LYS A 214 23.53 -14.41 1.67
CA LYS A 214 24.11 -14.51 0.32
C LYS A 214 23.29 -13.78 -0.73
N SER A 215 22.14 -13.21 -0.40
CA SER A 215 21.29 -12.45 -1.33
C SER A 215 21.62 -10.96 -1.28
N THR A 216 21.37 -10.26 -2.39
CA THR A 216 21.41 -8.79 -2.41
C THR A 216 20.01 -8.28 -2.07
N ILE A 217 19.88 -7.64 -0.91
CA ILE A 217 18.61 -7.17 -0.38
C ILE A 217 18.57 -5.64 -0.47
N THR A 218 17.49 -5.11 -1.01
CA THR A 218 17.14 -3.68 -0.95
C THR A 218 15.77 -3.57 -0.31
N ILE A 219 15.67 -2.88 0.82
CA ILE A 219 14.39 -2.68 1.50
C ILE A 219 14.13 -1.20 1.61
N TYR A 220 12.89 -0.78 1.37
CA TYR A 220 12.39 0.57 1.54
C TYR A 220 11.27 0.58 2.58
N VAL A 221 11.41 1.36 3.65
CA VAL A 221 10.44 1.37 4.77
C VAL A 221 9.74 2.73 4.89
N ILE A 222 8.40 2.70 4.95
CA ILE A 222 7.56 3.83 5.35
C ILE A 222 6.99 3.52 6.74
N SER A 223 7.39 4.32 7.73
CA SER A 223 6.91 4.23 9.11
C SER A 223 7.09 5.58 9.83
N ASP A 224 6.39 5.76 10.94
CA ASP A 224 6.41 6.95 11.79
C ASP A 224 7.54 6.97 12.84
N ASN A 225 8.32 5.90 12.92
CA ASN A 225 9.42 5.74 13.89
C ASN A 225 10.81 5.93 13.27
N THR A 226 10.90 6.53 12.08
CA THR A 226 12.17 6.92 11.48
C THR A 226 12.54 8.31 11.99
N GLU A 227 13.74 8.48 12.54
CA GLU A 227 14.28 9.73 13.13
C GLU A 227 14.35 10.89 12.11
N GLY A 228 13.21 11.41 11.66
CA GLY A 228 13.11 12.51 10.69
C GLY A 228 13.21 12.09 9.22
N ASP A 229 13.91 10.99 8.90
CA ASP A 229 13.99 10.46 7.54
C ASP A 229 12.83 9.50 7.27
N ALA A 230 11.67 10.03 6.90
CA ALA A 230 10.68 9.21 6.21
C ALA A 230 11.41 8.57 5.02
N ASN A 231 11.37 7.23 4.94
CA ASN A 231 11.94 6.42 3.85
C ASN A 231 13.41 6.03 4.02
N GLN A 232 13.66 4.86 4.59
CA GLN A 232 15.01 4.32 4.79
C GLN A 232 15.30 3.12 3.91
N TYR A 233 16.55 3.05 3.43
CA TYR A 233 17.06 1.93 2.64
C TYR A 233 17.93 1.01 3.47
N PHE A 234 17.58 -0.28 3.48
CA PHE A 234 18.29 -1.29 4.27
C PHE A 234 18.80 -2.43 3.40
N SER A 235 19.80 -3.12 3.93
CA SER A 235 20.45 -4.26 3.28
C SER A 235 20.28 -5.58 4.04
N SER A 236 19.62 -5.56 5.19
CA SER A 236 19.36 -6.75 6.00
C SER A 236 17.98 -6.72 6.67
N LEU A 237 17.46 -7.90 7.01
CA LEU A 237 16.20 -8.01 7.77
C LEU A 237 16.33 -7.57 9.23
N ASP A 238 17.56 -7.54 9.77
CA ASP A 238 17.80 -7.07 11.14
C ASP A 238 17.52 -5.57 11.28
N GLU A 239 17.87 -4.79 10.26
CA GLU A 239 17.67 -3.34 10.25
C GLU A 239 16.19 -2.95 10.24
N ILE A 240 15.33 -3.73 9.59
CA ILE A 240 13.87 -3.45 9.59
C ILE A 240 13.15 -3.94 10.84
N GLN A 241 13.80 -4.76 11.67
CA GLN A 241 13.19 -5.25 12.91
C GLN A 241 12.75 -4.07 13.78
N ASN A 242 13.55 -3.01 13.88
CA ASN A 242 13.20 -1.85 14.71
C ASN A 242 11.92 -1.16 14.23
N ALA A 243 11.76 -0.96 12.91
CA ALA A 243 10.58 -0.33 12.36
C ALA A 243 9.29 -1.10 12.70
N PHE A 244 9.33 -2.44 12.66
CA PHE A 244 8.15 -3.29 12.88
C PHE A 244 8.00 -3.84 14.30
N LYS A 245 9.05 -3.83 15.12
CA LYS A 245 9.00 -4.27 16.53
C LYS A 245 8.33 -3.24 17.43
N VAL A 246 8.40 -1.96 17.08
CA VAL A 246 7.72 -0.91 17.86
C VAL A 246 6.21 -1.06 17.68
N SER A 247 5.50 -1.41 18.75
CA SER A 247 4.03 -1.42 18.76
C SER A 247 3.46 -0.03 18.52
N TYR A 248 2.26 0.02 17.96
CA TYR A 248 1.55 1.28 17.80
C TYR A 248 1.28 1.95 19.15
N SER A 249 1.27 3.28 19.16
CA SER A 249 0.95 4.08 20.34
C SER A 249 0.13 5.32 19.96
N GLN A 250 -0.23 6.13 20.95
CA GLN A 250 -0.83 7.45 20.72
C GLN A 250 0.12 8.45 20.04
N TYR A 251 1.43 8.22 20.16
CA TYR A 251 2.47 9.08 19.55
C TYR A 251 3.03 8.49 18.26
N ALA A 252 2.81 7.19 18.03
CA ALA A 252 3.23 6.44 16.86
C ALA A 252 2.08 5.54 16.36
N PRO A 253 1.01 6.11 15.77
CA PRO A 253 -0.15 5.35 15.27
C PRO A 253 0.05 4.70 13.89
N GLY A 254 1.23 4.87 13.28
CA GLY A 254 1.52 4.58 11.88
C GLY A 254 1.29 5.79 10.98
N LEU A 255 1.88 5.74 9.79
CA LEU A 255 1.63 6.71 8.73
C LEU A 255 0.42 6.27 7.89
N PRO A 256 -0.27 7.19 7.20
CA PRO A 256 -1.12 6.85 6.06
C PRO A 256 -0.32 5.98 5.08
N ILE A 257 -0.75 4.72 4.87
CA ILE A 257 -0.07 3.78 3.97
C ILE A 257 -0.93 3.36 2.79
N ILE A 258 -2.26 3.32 2.94
CA ILE A 258 -3.18 2.92 1.86
C ILE A 258 -4.38 3.85 1.87
N CYS A 259 -4.80 4.35 0.71
CA CYS A 259 -6.07 5.03 0.54
C CYS A 259 -6.99 4.32 -0.47
N LYS A 260 -8.30 4.51 -0.33
CA LYS A 260 -9.33 4.06 -1.27
C LYS A 260 -10.19 5.24 -1.69
N GLY A 261 -10.49 5.33 -2.98
CA GLY A 261 -11.30 6.39 -3.55
C GLY A 261 -12.65 5.91 -4.07
N CYS A 262 -13.62 6.82 -4.08
CA CYS A 262 -14.90 6.66 -4.74
C CYS A 262 -15.18 7.88 -5.62
N TYR A 263 -15.86 7.69 -6.74
CA TYR A 263 -16.32 8.81 -7.56
C TYR A 263 -17.44 9.57 -6.85
N THR A 264 -17.42 10.90 -6.96
CA THR A 264 -18.45 11.77 -6.37
C THR A 264 -19.82 11.61 -7.03
N LYS A 265 -19.85 11.33 -8.35
CA LYS A 265 -21.10 11.19 -9.14
C LYS A 265 -21.98 9.99 -8.80
N ASP A 266 -21.38 8.86 -8.42
CA ASP A 266 -22.07 7.56 -8.31
C ASP A 266 -21.55 6.66 -7.18
N HIS A 267 -20.54 7.11 -6.44
CA HIS A 267 -19.87 6.38 -5.35
C HIS A 267 -19.19 5.07 -5.77
N SER A 268 -19.07 4.80 -7.07
CA SER A 268 -18.34 3.65 -7.57
C SER A 268 -16.88 3.72 -7.16
N VAL A 269 -16.29 2.58 -6.84
CA VAL A 269 -14.91 2.49 -6.36
C VAL A 269 -13.95 2.89 -7.48
N PHE A 270 -13.05 3.81 -7.19
CA PHE A 270 -11.96 4.15 -8.09
C PHE A 270 -10.94 3.01 -8.15
N ASN A 271 -10.70 2.49 -9.34
CA ASN A 271 -9.69 1.46 -9.61
C ASN A 271 -8.76 1.96 -10.71
N ILE A 272 -7.46 1.86 -10.49
CA ILE A 272 -6.49 2.12 -11.56
C ILE A 272 -6.37 0.86 -12.41
N TYR A 273 -6.64 1.00 -13.69
CA TYR A 273 -6.33 -0.05 -14.65
C TYR A 273 -4.81 -0.10 -14.86
N VAL A 274 -4.17 -1.18 -14.39
CA VAL A 274 -2.79 -1.49 -14.75
C VAL A 274 -2.85 -2.52 -15.87
N PRO A 275 -2.42 -2.19 -17.11
CA PRO A 275 -2.36 -3.18 -18.18
C PRO A 275 -1.41 -4.31 -17.75
N VAL A 276 -1.93 -5.53 -17.62
CA VAL A 276 -1.09 -6.71 -17.42
C VAL A 276 -0.29 -6.92 -18.72
N PRO A 277 1.05 -7.05 -18.68
CA PRO A 277 1.83 -7.39 -19.86
C PRO A 277 1.29 -8.70 -20.45
N ARG A 278 0.95 -8.70 -21.74
CA ARG A 278 0.62 -9.95 -22.44
C ARG A 278 1.84 -10.86 -22.38
N ASP A 279 1.63 -12.06 -21.86
CA ASP A 279 2.59 -13.15 -21.96
C ASP A 279 2.89 -13.41 -23.45
N PRO A 280 4.14 -13.25 -23.92
CA PRO A 280 4.50 -13.57 -25.31
C PRO A 280 4.36 -15.06 -25.64
N GLY A 281 4.08 -15.91 -24.65
CA GLY A 281 4.11 -17.37 -24.77
C GLY A 281 2.87 -18.03 -25.39
N ASN A 282 1.78 -17.34 -25.68
CA ASN A 282 0.57 -17.99 -26.22
C ASN A 282 0.28 -17.65 -27.69
N THR A 283 1.23 -17.99 -28.57
CA THR A 283 0.93 -18.28 -29.97
C THR A 283 0.97 -19.79 -30.18
N ASN A 284 -0.07 -20.50 -29.76
CA ASN A 284 -0.42 -21.76 -30.40
C ASN A 284 -1.88 -22.17 -30.16
N GLY A 285 -2.65 -22.10 -31.23
CA GLY A 285 -4.06 -22.49 -31.26
C GLY A 285 -4.58 -22.67 -32.68
N GLY A 286 -3.84 -23.42 -33.50
CA GLY A 286 -4.36 -24.28 -34.58
C GLY A 286 -5.26 -23.67 -35.65
N ARG A 287 -4.67 -23.27 -36.79
CA ARG A 287 -5.35 -23.40 -38.09
C ARG A 287 -5.50 -24.89 -38.39
N HIS A 288 -6.71 -25.43 -38.29
CA HIS A 288 -7.07 -26.66 -38.99
C HIS A 288 -7.82 -26.31 -40.28
N SER A 289 -7.06 -26.34 -41.36
CA SER A 289 -7.53 -26.59 -42.72
C SER A 289 -8.09 -28.01 -42.81
N GLY A 290 -9.30 -28.16 -43.34
CA GLY A 290 -9.93 -29.44 -43.63
C GLY A 290 -11.19 -29.26 -44.48
N GLY A 291 -11.01 -29.02 -45.77
CA GLY A 291 -12.09 -29.16 -46.74
C GLY A 291 -12.21 -30.61 -47.21
N GLY A 292 -13.45 -31.05 -47.44
CA GLY A 292 -13.75 -32.00 -48.52
C GLY A 292 -14.44 -33.33 -48.16
N THR A 293 -15.68 -33.42 -48.65
CA THR A 293 -16.33 -34.57 -49.32
C THR A 293 -17.11 -35.61 -48.51
N GLY A 294 -18.37 -35.85 -48.94
CA GLY A 294 -19.02 -37.17 -48.86
C GLY A 294 -20.53 -37.19 -48.62
N ARG A 295 -21.31 -37.28 -49.71
CA ARG A 295 -22.65 -37.90 -49.90
C ARG A 295 -23.23 -38.68 -48.69
N HIS A 296 -24.49 -38.54 -48.28
CA HIS A 296 -25.76 -38.75 -49.00
C HIS A 296 -26.91 -38.01 -48.28
#